data_AF-A0A067P8Z7-F1
#
_entry.id   AF-A0A067P8Z7-F1
#
_cell.length_a   1.000
_cell.length_b   1.000
_cell.length_c   1.000
_cell.angle_alpha   90.00
_cell.angle_beta   90.00
_cell.angle_gamma   90.00
#
_symmetry.space_group_name_H-M   'P 1'
#
loop_
_entity.id
_entity.type
_entity.pdbx_description
1 polymer ?
#
loop_
_entity_poly.entity_id
_entity_poly.type
_entity_poly.pdbx_seq_one_letter_code
_entity_poly.pdbx_strand_id
1 'polypeptide(L)'
;MKHCDFSTGKVSMLRLGGGLDNGRRVRRGKMDDWKYIFLEQEGPVAQLAEDLDQQPIPIARPASPNVQRERDPNAGLNKKPNTEWESSIALQAVVPSASPAAKNDACDPNNPRVFHMFWTGPFTDKPYLALMSYLFSQNTGIHLLANETGPSVCRPQFWLWINPGPAASVPNPSAVHDMYEQLKTSPWAAPFLHPRFKDIIQFKLWNTTEQLDGVPELKDEWRALSGSLFNSGGQVISVPEEKIKAVESGAGGNSTSTKEDDMLNRTGSKSLSSYDRLSVILSDMARFVLCHRFGGIYLDADTIFLRDWEELWGWKGAFAYRWSRLENYNTAVLRMNKNSALGTFLFRTALKNGLDFHPMTVTKYMADAHLEGLLLRLPDALFDSAWLNTEYFQRERPPQPYFTEFADLFDTPPQNSAAPQALGFEGFFRGAYSYHFHNFWWKPFDPSRNWPDLGPRFIAGERAARHALTTSSPPSPTDAGEAEVDKEDEDSVTDDKRDLDWSAVLKRTFESYIRGERPNMYGEWIHW
;
A
#
# COMPACT_ATOMS: atom_id res chain seq x y z
N MET A 1 -25.59 -14.04 -39.49
CA MET A 1 -25.75 -14.56 -38.11
C MET A 1 -24.55 -15.44 -37.75
N LYS A 2 -23.41 -14.86 -37.37
CA LYS A 2 -22.17 -15.62 -37.02
C LYS A 2 -21.99 -15.87 -35.51
N HIS A 3 -22.88 -15.35 -34.65
CA HIS A 3 -22.70 -15.35 -33.19
C HIS A 3 -23.82 -16.04 -32.40
N CYS A 4 -24.76 -16.73 -33.05
CA CYS A 4 -25.87 -17.44 -32.40
C CYS A 4 -25.72 -18.96 -32.52
N ASP A 5 -24.59 -19.49 -32.06
CA ASP A 5 -24.41 -20.94 -31.91
C ASP A 5 -24.28 -21.30 -30.43
N PHE A 6 -25.39 -21.79 -29.88
CA PHE A 6 -25.53 -22.16 -28.46
C PHE A 6 -24.78 -23.45 -28.10
N SER A 7 -24.31 -24.22 -29.08
CA SER A 7 -23.57 -25.46 -28.85
C SER A 7 -22.08 -25.22 -28.54
N THR A 8 -21.58 -23.98 -28.71
CA THR A 8 -20.17 -23.61 -28.52
C THR A 8 -19.89 -22.76 -27.26
N GLY A 9 -20.81 -22.71 -26.30
CA GLY A 9 -20.60 -22.01 -25.02
C GLY A 9 -20.68 -20.48 -25.08
N LYS A 10 -21.39 -19.91 -26.06
CA LYS A 10 -21.48 -18.46 -26.31
C LYS A 10 -22.68 -17.80 -25.60
N VAL A 11 -22.69 -17.79 -24.27
CA VAL A 11 -23.70 -17.06 -23.45
C VAL A 11 -23.24 -15.63 -23.09
N SER A 12 -22.03 -15.23 -23.51
CA SER A 12 -21.37 -14.00 -23.03
C SER A 12 -21.76 -12.70 -23.76
N MET A 13 -22.42 -12.76 -24.93
CA MET A 13 -22.68 -11.57 -25.77
C MET A 13 -24.02 -10.87 -25.46
N LEU A 14 -24.92 -11.52 -24.71
CA LEU A 14 -26.19 -10.93 -24.24
C LEU A 14 -26.01 -9.86 -23.15
N ARG A 15 -24.83 -9.76 -22.53
CA ARG A 15 -24.58 -8.93 -21.34
C ARG A 15 -24.28 -7.47 -21.64
N LEU A 16 -23.56 -7.19 -22.73
CA LEU A 16 -23.29 -5.83 -23.20
C LEU A 16 -24.48 -5.21 -23.94
N GLY A 17 -25.30 -6.04 -24.58
CA GLY A 17 -26.52 -5.61 -25.27
C GLY A 17 -27.80 -5.61 -24.43
N GLY A 18 -27.74 -6.10 -23.17
CA GLY A 18 -28.91 -6.33 -22.32
C GLY A 18 -29.13 -5.31 -21.20
N GLY A 19 -28.47 -4.15 -21.21
CA GLY A 19 -28.74 -3.06 -20.26
C GLY A 19 -28.30 -3.29 -18.80
N LEU A 20 -27.66 -4.42 -18.46
CA LEU A 20 -27.11 -4.72 -17.11
C LEU A 20 -25.78 -3.98 -16.81
N ASP A 21 -25.42 -3.03 -17.65
CA ASP A 21 -24.26 -2.17 -17.50
C ASP A 21 -24.64 -1.01 -16.56
N ASN A 22 -23.98 -0.89 -15.41
CA ASN A 22 -24.22 0.18 -14.44
C ASN A 22 -23.71 1.56 -14.91
N GLY A 23 -23.33 1.69 -16.19
CA GLY A 23 -22.81 2.91 -16.81
C GLY A 23 -21.36 3.22 -16.47
N ARG A 24 -20.70 2.40 -15.65
CA ARG A 24 -19.30 2.61 -15.19
C ARG A 24 -18.32 1.76 -15.98
N ARG A 25 -18.33 1.93 -17.31
CA ARG A 25 -17.51 1.13 -18.24
C ARG A 25 -16.01 1.32 -17.99
N VAL A 26 -15.31 0.20 -17.83
CA VAL A 26 -13.84 0.17 -17.65
C VAL A 26 -13.08 -0.25 -18.92
N ARG A 27 -13.77 -0.61 -20.02
CA ARG A 27 -13.16 -1.01 -21.29
C ARG A 27 -13.03 0.20 -22.23
N ARG A 28 -11.89 0.33 -22.91
CA ARG A 28 -11.66 1.35 -23.96
C ARG A 28 -11.47 0.66 -25.31
N GLY A 29 -11.89 1.31 -26.41
CA GLY A 29 -11.74 0.83 -27.79
C GLY A 29 -13.03 0.90 -28.62
N LYS A 30 -12.92 0.67 -29.94
CA LYS A 30 -14.07 0.59 -30.84
C LYS A 30 -14.97 -0.59 -30.43
N MET A 31 -16.21 -0.28 -30.05
CA MET A 31 -17.19 -1.26 -29.56
C MET A 31 -18.25 -1.63 -30.61
N ASP A 32 -18.04 -1.29 -31.88
CA ASP A 32 -19.07 -1.43 -32.93
C ASP A 32 -19.55 -2.86 -33.11
N ASP A 33 -18.69 -3.86 -32.85
CA ASP A 33 -19.03 -5.28 -32.90
C ASP A 33 -19.89 -5.76 -31.71
N TRP A 34 -20.00 -4.96 -30.65
CA TRP A 34 -20.65 -5.33 -29.38
C TRP A 34 -21.98 -4.57 -29.14
N LYS A 35 -22.38 -3.71 -30.09
CA LYS A 35 -23.64 -2.96 -30.04
C LYS A 35 -24.82 -3.86 -30.46
N TYR A 36 -25.51 -4.43 -29.48
CA TYR A 36 -26.86 -4.98 -29.67
C TYR A 36 -27.85 -4.07 -28.93
N ILE A 37 -28.80 -3.52 -29.68
CA ILE A 37 -29.77 -2.53 -29.18
C ILE A 37 -30.90 -3.27 -28.45
N PHE A 38 -31.08 -2.97 -27.17
CA PHE A 38 -32.38 -3.04 -26.49
C PHE A 38 -32.69 -1.66 -25.93
N LEU A 39 -33.88 -1.14 -26.27
CA LEU A 39 -34.47 0.04 -25.65
C LEU A 39 -35.45 -0.47 -24.58
N GLU A 40 -35.20 -0.12 -23.31
CA GLU A 40 -36.17 -0.36 -22.25
C GLU A 40 -37.24 0.74 -22.26
N GLN A 41 -38.49 0.32 -22.14
CA GLN A 41 -39.67 1.18 -22.09
C GLN A 41 -39.97 1.48 -20.61
N GLU A 42 -40.11 2.76 -20.25
CA GLU A 42 -40.36 3.21 -18.88
C GLU A 42 -41.70 2.69 -18.32
N GLY A 43 -41.67 2.16 -17.09
CA GLY A 43 -42.83 1.77 -16.30
C GLY A 43 -42.74 2.36 -14.88
N PRO A 44 -43.88 2.72 -14.25
CA PRO A 44 -43.89 3.70 -13.17
C PRO A 44 -43.49 3.15 -11.79
N VAL A 45 -42.83 4.02 -11.03
CA VAL A 45 -42.33 3.82 -9.65
C VAL A 45 -43.48 3.91 -8.65
N ALA A 46 -43.64 2.88 -7.82
CA ALA A 46 -44.52 2.92 -6.65
C ALA A 46 -43.76 3.42 -5.42
N GLN A 47 -44.26 4.50 -4.83
CA GLN A 47 -43.86 5.07 -3.55
C GLN A 47 -44.33 4.17 -2.40
N LEU A 48 -43.49 3.96 -1.38
CA LEU A 48 -43.94 3.59 -0.04
C LEU A 48 -43.17 4.39 1.00
N ALA A 49 -43.94 4.93 1.95
CA ALA A 49 -43.63 5.97 2.90
C ALA A 49 -42.90 5.49 4.17
N GLU A 50 -42.36 6.47 4.89
CA GLU A 50 -41.76 6.42 6.22
C GLU A 50 -42.76 5.99 7.30
N ASP A 51 -42.26 5.38 8.38
CA ASP A 51 -42.75 5.68 9.74
C ASP A 51 -41.67 5.39 10.82
N LEU A 52 -41.70 6.23 11.86
CA LEU A 52 -40.69 6.44 12.90
C LEU A 52 -40.86 5.56 14.17
N ASP A 53 -39.76 5.51 14.93
CA ASP A 53 -39.62 5.30 16.38
C ASP A 53 -39.89 3.92 17.05
N GLN A 54 -38.82 3.36 17.63
CA GLN A 54 -38.68 3.19 19.10
C GLN A 54 -37.29 2.64 19.51
N GLN A 55 -36.63 3.35 20.42
CA GLN A 55 -35.38 2.98 21.11
C GLN A 55 -35.63 2.05 22.31
N PRO A 56 -34.65 1.19 22.69
CA PRO A 56 -34.45 0.87 24.10
C PRO A 56 -33.04 1.20 24.65
N ILE A 57 -33.06 1.51 25.94
CA ILE A 57 -32.06 2.08 26.85
C ILE A 57 -30.87 1.12 27.12
N PRO A 58 -29.63 1.61 27.36
CA PRO A 58 -28.50 0.77 27.73
C PRO A 58 -28.54 0.32 29.20
N ILE A 59 -28.30 -0.97 29.43
CA ILE A 59 -28.14 -1.56 30.78
C ILE A 59 -26.68 -1.40 31.21
N ALA A 60 -26.45 -0.63 32.27
CA ALA A 60 -25.18 -0.56 32.99
C ALA A 60 -24.96 -1.81 33.86
N ARG A 61 -23.72 -2.31 33.93
CA ARG A 61 -23.28 -3.29 34.95
C ARG A 61 -22.37 -2.61 35.98
N PRO A 62 -22.52 -2.92 37.27
CA PRO A 62 -21.80 -2.26 38.35
C PRO A 62 -20.36 -2.78 38.52
N ALA A 63 -19.51 -1.91 39.05
CA ALA A 63 -18.17 -2.20 39.53
C ALA A 63 -18.21 -2.96 40.87
N SER A 64 -17.35 -3.97 41.02
CA SER A 64 -17.02 -4.56 42.32
C SER A 64 -15.79 -3.88 42.93
N PRO A 65 -15.78 -3.59 44.25
CA PRO A 65 -14.62 -3.05 44.94
C PRO A 65 -13.73 -4.12 45.60
N ASN A 66 -12.47 -3.75 45.84
CA ASN A 66 -11.42 -4.39 46.64
C ASN A 66 -10.74 -5.63 46.02
N VAL A 67 -9.40 -5.73 45.98
CA VAL A 67 -8.41 -5.44 47.03
C VAL A 67 -7.11 -4.89 46.42
N GLN A 68 -6.60 -3.79 46.98
CA GLN A 68 -5.22 -3.35 46.80
C GLN A 68 -4.25 -4.42 47.31
N ARG A 69 -3.39 -4.91 46.43
CA ARG A 69 -2.00 -5.20 46.77
C ARG A 69 -1.16 -4.48 45.73
N GLU A 70 -0.41 -3.47 46.15
CA GLU A 70 0.80 -3.04 45.43
C GLU A 70 1.74 -4.26 45.41
N ARG A 71 1.55 -5.15 44.43
CA ARG A 71 2.64 -6.00 43.98
C ARG A 71 3.54 -5.08 43.20
N ASP A 72 4.78 -4.95 43.64
CA ASP A 72 5.84 -4.40 42.80
C ASP A 72 5.74 -5.10 41.43
N PRO A 73 5.39 -4.39 40.34
CA PRO A 73 5.27 -5.00 39.02
C PRO A 73 6.60 -5.59 38.54
N ASN A 74 7.71 -5.28 39.23
CA ASN A 74 9.03 -5.83 38.97
C ASN A 74 9.38 -7.04 39.87
N ALA A 75 8.47 -7.50 40.73
CA ALA A 75 8.70 -8.65 41.60
C ALA A 75 8.95 -9.93 40.77
N GLY A 76 10.21 -10.33 40.65
CA GLY A 76 10.66 -11.49 39.88
C GLY A 76 11.51 -11.16 38.65
N LEU A 77 11.67 -9.87 38.31
CA LEU A 77 12.59 -9.45 37.27
C LEU A 77 14.04 -9.49 37.78
N ASN A 78 14.75 -10.55 37.42
CA ASN A 78 16.17 -10.67 37.69
C ASN A 78 16.97 -10.05 36.55
N LYS A 79 17.82 -9.09 36.88
CA LYS A 79 18.76 -8.48 35.94
C LYS A 79 19.67 -9.55 35.34
N LYS A 80 19.95 -9.47 34.04
CA LYS A 80 21.01 -10.29 33.43
C LYS A 80 22.33 -10.01 34.18
N PRO A 81 23.07 -11.06 34.60
CA PRO A 81 24.35 -10.89 35.28
C PRO A 81 25.29 -9.97 34.48
N ASN A 82 26.02 -9.09 35.17
CA ASN A 82 27.00 -8.17 34.59
C ASN A 82 26.47 -7.10 33.61
N THR A 83 25.16 -6.83 33.58
CA THR A 83 24.61 -5.69 32.81
C THR A 83 24.55 -4.44 33.71
N GLU A 84 24.65 -3.23 33.19
CA GLU A 84 24.39 -1.98 33.96
C GLU A 84 22.89 -1.62 33.90
N TRP A 85 22.38 -0.88 34.90
CA TRP A 85 20.99 -0.40 34.82
C TRP A 85 20.93 0.79 33.88
N GLU A 86 19.89 0.86 33.06
CA GLU A 86 19.70 1.99 32.18
C GLU A 86 19.47 3.27 32.98
N SER A 87 20.00 4.39 32.48
CA SER A 87 19.63 5.70 32.97
C SER A 87 18.12 5.92 32.78
N SER A 88 17.49 6.61 33.73
CA SER A 88 16.09 6.98 33.62
C SER A 88 15.88 7.85 32.38
N ILE A 89 14.85 7.51 31.60
CA ILE A 89 14.51 8.25 30.39
C ILE A 89 13.54 9.36 30.76
N ALA A 90 13.86 10.58 30.34
CA ALA A 90 12.90 11.68 30.36
C ALA A 90 11.92 11.52 29.18
N LEU A 91 10.75 10.94 29.45
CA LEU A 91 9.68 10.86 28.46
C LEU A 91 9.04 12.24 28.26
N GLN A 92 8.53 12.48 27.06
CA GLN A 92 7.74 13.69 26.80
C GLN A 92 6.50 13.70 27.70
N ALA A 93 6.16 14.88 28.21
CA ALA A 93 4.93 15.07 28.97
C ALA A 93 3.71 14.72 28.09
N VAL A 94 2.68 14.13 28.70
CA VAL A 94 1.43 13.81 28.01
C VAL A 94 0.84 15.10 27.43
N VAL A 95 0.71 15.15 26.11
CA VAL A 95 0.08 16.28 25.43
C VAL A 95 -1.41 16.28 25.79
N PRO A 96 -1.96 17.37 26.37
CA PRO A 96 -3.38 17.44 26.69
C PRO A 96 -4.23 17.25 25.44
N SER A 97 -5.30 16.47 25.54
CA SER A 97 -6.28 16.35 24.46
C SER A 97 -7.01 17.69 24.31
N ALA A 98 -6.78 18.38 23.20
CA ALA A 98 -7.50 19.59 22.84
C ALA A 98 -8.60 19.27 21.82
N SER A 99 -9.78 19.85 22.00
CA SER A 99 -10.88 19.72 21.03
C SER A 99 -10.43 20.24 19.66
N PRO A 100 -10.77 19.56 18.55
CA PRO A 100 -10.49 20.04 17.20
C PRO A 100 -10.98 21.48 16.95
N ALA A 101 -12.09 21.87 17.58
CA ALA A 101 -12.68 23.21 17.47
C ALA A 101 -11.85 24.32 18.16
N ALA A 102 -10.88 23.96 19.01
CA ALA A 102 -10.04 24.91 19.74
C ALA A 102 -8.69 25.19 19.05
N LYS A 103 -8.39 24.52 17.93
CA LYS A 103 -7.13 24.69 17.18
C LYS A 103 -7.34 25.65 16.01
N ASN A 104 -6.53 26.70 15.96
CA ASN A 104 -6.50 27.66 14.84
C ASN A 104 -5.76 27.11 13.60
N ASP A 105 -5.00 26.02 13.75
CA ASP A 105 -4.30 25.33 12.66
C ASP A 105 -5.13 24.16 12.15
N ALA A 106 -5.28 24.02 10.84
CA ALA A 106 -6.02 22.91 10.24
C ALA A 106 -5.42 21.54 10.56
N CYS A 107 -4.08 21.42 10.55
CA CYS A 107 -3.37 20.17 10.84
C CYS A 107 -2.79 20.16 12.25
N ASP A 108 -2.95 19.04 12.97
CA ASP A 108 -2.30 18.80 14.26
C ASP A 108 -0.84 18.35 14.04
N PRO A 109 0.19 19.14 14.40
CA PRO A 109 1.59 18.77 14.18
C PRO A 109 2.02 17.50 14.93
N ASN A 110 1.31 17.16 16.02
CA ASN A 110 1.59 15.96 16.81
C ASN A 110 0.92 14.70 16.23
N ASN A 111 -0.06 14.87 15.35
CA ASN A 111 -0.80 13.79 14.72
C ASN A 111 -0.93 14.06 13.22
N PRO A 112 0.19 14.04 12.49
CA PRO A 112 0.19 14.37 11.07
C PRO A 112 -0.58 13.31 10.27
N ARG A 113 -1.34 13.76 9.28
CA ARG A 113 -2.03 12.90 8.31
C ARG A 113 -1.06 12.47 7.23
N VAL A 114 -0.08 11.66 7.60
CA VAL A 114 0.97 11.23 6.67
C VAL A 114 0.91 9.71 6.54
N PHE A 115 0.78 9.25 5.30
CA PHE A 115 1.04 7.89 4.91
C PHE A 115 2.52 7.74 4.57
N HIS A 116 3.14 6.67 5.05
CA HIS A 116 4.51 6.30 4.72
C HIS A 116 4.50 4.99 3.95
N MET A 117 5.33 4.90 2.91
CA MET A 117 5.58 3.65 2.22
C MET A 117 7.07 3.56 1.90
N PHE A 118 7.68 2.43 2.19
CA PHE A 118 9.07 2.17 1.86
C PHE A 118 9.12 1.32 0.58
N TRP A 119 9.94 1.74 -0.38
CA TRP A 119 10.08 1.04 -1.67
C TRP A 119 11.54 0.93 -2.09
N THR A 120 11.87 -0.21 -2.69
CA THR A 120 13.20 -0.52 -3.22
C THR A 120 13.05 -1.24 -4.56
N GLY A 121 13.87 -0.82 -5.54
CA GLY A 121 13.79 -1.29 -6.91
C GLY A 121 12.95 -0.42 -7.84
N PRO A 122 12.73 -0.87 -9.09
CA PRO A 122 12.09 -0.08 -10.12
C PRO A 122 10.67 0.35 -9.72
N PHE A 123 10.28 1.57 -10.11
CA PHE A 123 8.92 2.03 -9.93
C PHE A 123 8.02 1.40 -11.01
N THR A 124 7.24 0.39 -10.63
CA THR A 124 6.35 -0.38 -11.52
C THR A 124 4.87 -0.07 -11.26
N ASP A 125 3.98 -0.94 -11.74
CA ASP A 125 2.55 -0.89 -11.44
C ASP A 125 2.23 -1.01 -9.93
N LYS A 126 3.12 -1.55 -9.09
CA LYS A 126 2.84 -1.78 -7.66
C LYS A 126 2.79 -0.47 -6.86
N PRO A 127 3.87 0.35 -6.78
CA PRO A 127 3.77 1.66 -6.11
C PRO A 127 2.82 2.60 -6.84
N TYR A 128 2.70 2.47 -8.17
CA TYR A 128 1.73 3.20 -8.97
C TYR A 128 0.29 2.96 -8.48
N LEU A 129 -0.14 1.70 -8.32
CA LEU A 129 -1.48 1.38 -7.86
C LEU A 129 -1.75 1.85 -6.43
N ALA A 130 -0.75 1.82 -5.54
CA ALA A 130 -0.87 2.38 -4.20
C ALA A 130 -1.16 3.89 -4.25
N LEU A 131 -0.40 4.66 -5.04
CA LEU A 131 -0.63 6.10 -5.21
C LEU A 131 -1.96 6.40 -5.91
N MET A 132 -2.34 5.63 -6.93
CA MET A 132 -3.60 5.80 -7.65
C MET A 132 -4.81 5.54 -6.75
N SER A 133 -4.78 4.48 -5.95
CA SER A 133 -5.84 4.20 -4.98
C SER A 133 -5.91 5.24 -3.86
N TYR A 134 -4.77 5.77 -3.41
CA TYR A 134 -4.71 6.91 -2.49
C TYR A 134 -5.41 8.15 -3.08
N LEU A 135 -5.09 8.54 -4.32
CA LEU A 135 -5.72 9.68 -5.01
C LEU A 135 -7.24 9.49 -5.18
N PHE A 136 -7.68 8.26 -5.41
CA PHE A 136 -9.08 7.93 -5.62
C PHE A 136 -9.92 7.89 -4.34
N SER A 137 -9.33 7.51 -3.21
CA SER A 137 -10.08 7.19 -1.99
C SER A 137 -9.93 8.21 -0.85
N GLN A 138 -8.84 8.97 -0.81
CA GLN A 138 -8.57 9.90 0.29
C GLN A 138 -9.08 11.32 -0.04
N ASN A 139 -9.44 12.08 1.00
CA ASN A 139 -9.79 13.50 0.88
C ASN A 139 -8.52 14.36 0.64
N THR A 140 -8.00 14.31 -0.58
CA THR A 140 -6.75 14.99 -0.96
C THR A 140 -6.96 16.48 -1.28
N GLY A 141 -8.20 16.91 -1.52
CA GLY A 141 -8.52 18.30 -1.87
C GLY A 141 -7.94 18.76 -3.23
N ILE A 142 -7.55 17.83 -4.10
CA ILE A 142 -6.96 18.14 -5.43
C ILE A 142 -7.97 18.63 -6.46
N HIS A 143 -9.25 18.71 -6.11
CA HIS A 143 -10.23 19.42 -6.93
C HIS A 143 -10.08 20.94 -6.78
N LEU A 144 -9.70 21.43 -5.59
CA LEU A 144 -9.58 22.87 -5.31
C LEU A 144 -8.43 23.51 -6.09
N LEU A 145 -8.64 24.70 -6.64
CA LEU A 145 -7.58 25.47 -7.30
C LEU A 145 -6.55 25.96 -6.26
N ALA A 146 -5.31 26.20 -6.67
CA ALA A 146 -4.22 26.58 -5.75
C ALA A 146 -4.54 27.85 -4.91
N ASN A 147 -5.44 28.71 -5.39
CA ASN A 147 -5.86 29.94 -4.71
C ASN A 147 -7.04 29.71 -3.74
N GLU A 148 -7.68 28.54 -3.79
CA GLU A 148 -8.83 28.15 -2.96
C GLU A 148 -8.41 27.25 -1.79
N THR A 149 -7.14 26.83 -1.74
CA THR A 149 -6.58 26.05 -0.64
C THR A 149 -6.33 26.95 0.57
N GLY A 150 -7.40 27.39 1.21
CA GLY A 150 -7.34 28.12 2.47
C GLY A 150 -6.73 27.28 3.60
N PRO A 151 -6.30 27.91 4.71
CA PRO A 151 -5.62 27.26 5.83
C PRO A 151 -6.53 26.35 6.68
N SER A 152 -7.74 26.00 6.22
CA SER A 152 -8.80 25.37 7.01
C SER A 152 -8.93 23.85 6.86
N VAL A 153 -8.22 23.21 5.92
CA VAL A 153 -8.36 21.75 5.66
C VAL A 153 -7.03 21.04 5.78
N CYS A 154 -6.94 20.06 6.68
CA CYS A 154 -5.76 19.20 6.80
C CYS A 154 -5.81 18.05 5.81
N ARG A 155 -5.04 18.18 4.73
CA ARG A 155 -4.96 17.18 3.68
C ARG A 155 -4.03 16.04 4.11
N PRO A 156 -4.39 14.78 3.88
CA PRO A 156 -3.45 13.69 4.02
C PRO A 156 -2.34 13.83 2.99
N GLN A 157 -1.13 13.42 3.34
CA GLN A 157 0.01 13.34 2.44
C GLN A 157 0.47 11.90 2.33
N PHE A 158 1.04 11.55 1.18
CA PHE A 158 1.66 10.27 0.91
C PHE A 158 3.16 10.46 0.70
N TRP A 159 3.97 9.92 1.60
CA TRP A 159 5.42 9.98 1.54
C TRP A 159 5.97 8.62 1.11
N LEU A 160 6.44 8.55 -0.13
CA LEU A 160 7.11 7.37 -0.67
C LEU A 160 8.62 7.49 -0.48
N TRP A 161 9.16 6.64 0.37
CA TRP A 161 10.58 6.55 0.68
C TRP A 161 11.26 5.57 -0.25
N ILE A 162 12.07 6.08 -1.16
CA ILE A 162 12.76 5.31 -2.20
C ILE A 162 14.18 5.03 -1.77
N ASN A 163 14.52 3.75 -1.66
CA ASN A 163 15.88 3.31 -1.46
C ASN A 163 16.58 3.14 -2.82
N PRO A 164 17.62 3.94 -3.13
CA PRO A 164 18.25 3.96 -4.46
C PRO A 164 19.16 2.75 -4.75
N GLY A 165 19.45 1.91 -3.75
CA GLY A 165 20.35 0.78 -3.89
C GLY A 165 20.12 -0.30 -2.83
N PRO A 166 21.01 -1.30 -2.71
CA PRO A 166 20.94 -2.30 -1.64
C PRO A 166 20.85 -1.61 -0.28
N ALA A 167 20.12 -2.22 0.67
CA ALA A 167 19.77 -1.67 1.99
C ALA A 167 20.92 -1.04 2.82
N ALA A 168 22.16 -1.38 2.49
CA ALA A 168 23.38 -0.93 3.16
C ALA A 168 24.22 0.08 2.35
N SER A 169 23.76 0.52 1.19
CA SER A 169 24.48 1.53 0.39
C SER A 169 24.34 2.92 1.02
N VAL A 170 25.46 3.60 1.26
CA VAL A 170 25.46 5.02 1.60
C VAL A 170 25.09 5.78 0.32
N PRO A 171 24.02 6.60 0.32
CA PRO A 171 23.64 7.33 -0.88
C PRO A 171 24.76 8.28 -1.32
N ASN A 172 25.08 8.27 -2.60
CA ASN A 172 26.05 9.21 -3.18
C ASN A 172 25.51 10.67 -3.08
N PRO A 173 26.35 11.71 -3.23
CA PRO A 173 25.90 13.11 -3.15
C PRO A 173 24.86 13.50 -4.21
N SER A 174 24.80 12.79 -5.35
CA SER A 174 23.81 12.99 -6.42
C SER A 174 22.54 12.16 -6.23
N ALA A 175 22.39 11.39 -5.14
CA ALA A 175 21.37 10.34 -5.07
C ALA A 175 19.95 10.89 -5.14
N VAL A 176 19.71 12.08 -4.59
CA VAL A 176 18.42 12.77 -4.73
C VAL A 176 18.17 13.15 -6.18
N HIS A 177 19.17 13.70 -6.87
CA HIS A 177 19.06 14.06 -8.29
C HIS A 177 18.80 12.81 -9.14
N ASP A 178 19.62 11.77 -8.96
CA ASP A 178 19.52 10.50 -9.68
C ASP A 178 18.16 9.82 -9.45
N MET A 179 17.66 9.84 -8.21
CA MET A 179 16.30 9.35 -7.87
C MET A 179 15.23 10.12 -8.66
N TYR A 180 15.29 11.44 -8.68
CA TYR A 180 14.30 12.24 -9.43
C TYR A 180 14.44 12.07 -10.95
N GLU A 181 15.64 11.88 -11.50
CA GLU A 181 15.83 11.57 -12.92
C GLU A 181 15.24 10.19 -13.27
N GLN A 182 15.41 9.18 -12.41
CA GLN A 182 14.75 7.87 -12.57
C GLN A 182 13.22 7.99 -12.50
N LEU A 183 12.69 8.80 -11.59
CA LEU A 183 11.25 9.04 -11.49
C LEU A 183 10.69 9.76 -12.74
N LYS A 184 11.43 10.74 -13.30
CA LYS A 184 11.02 11.45 -14.52
C LYS A 184 11.01 10.57 -15.76
N THR A 185 11.95 9.63 -15.84
CA THR A 185 12.09 8.73 -17.00
C THR A 185 11.15 7.53 -16.93
N SER A 186 10.67 7.16 -15.73
CA SER A 186 9.72 6.08 -15.55
C SER A 186 8.30 6.47 -16.00
N PRO A 187 7.68 5.75 -16.96
CA PRO A 187 6.29 5.97 -17.32
C PRO A 187 5.33 5.88 -16.13
N TRP A 188 5.61 4.96 -15.19
CA TRP A 188 4.78 4.72 -14.01
C TRP A 188 4.89 5.82 -12.96
N ALA A 189 6.06 6.45 -12.80
CA ALA A 189 6.26 7.43 -11.74
C ALA A 189 6.08 8.89 -12.20
N ALA A 190 6.47 9.19 -13.44
CA ALA A 190 6.49 10.55 -13.97
C ALA A 190 5.16 11.32 -13.83
N PRO A 191 3.97 10.70 -13.99
CA PRO A 191 2.70 11.41 -13.79
C PRO A 191 2.56 12.06 -12.41
N PHE A 192 3.11 11.43 -11.36
CA PHE A 192 3.03 11.94 -9.99
C PHE A 192 3.99 13.11 -9.70
N LEU A 193 4.92 13.41 -10.62
CA LEU A 193 5.76 14.60 -10.55
C LEU A 193 5.04 15.86 -11.06
N HIS A 194 3.82 15.73 -11.58
CA HIS A 194 3.03 16.88 -12.02
C HIS A 194 2.78 17.85 -10.84
N PRO A 195 2.90 19.18 -11.02
CA PRO A 195 2.75 20.16 -9.94
C PRO A 195 1.44 20.06 -9.15
N ARG A 196 0.39 19.50 -9.77
CA ARG A 196 -0.92 19.26 -9.13
C ARG A 196 -0.84 18.31 -7.93
N PHE A 197 0.13 17.41 -7.90
CA PHE A 197 0.28 16.41 -6.85
C PHE A 197 1.33 16.79 -5.80
N LYS A 198 2.06 17.91 -5.99
CA LYS A 198 3.23 18.27 -5.19
C LYS A 198 2.97 18.40 -3.69
N ASP A 199 1.74 18.73 -3.28
CA ASP A 199 1.39 18.99 -1.88
C ASP A 199 0.84 17.74 -1.16
N ILE A 200 0.56 16.68 -1.93
CA ILE A 200 -0.08 15.45 -1.43
C ILE A 200 0.77 14.19 -1.68
N ILE A 201 1.67 14.18 -2.66
CA ILE A 201 2.60 13.07 -2.92
C ILE A 201 4.03 13.62 -2.79
N GLN A 202 4.81 12.99 -1.92
CA GLN A 202 6.20 13.35 -1.66
C GLN A 202 7.10 12.14 -1.94
N PHE A 203 7.99 12.26 -2.91
CA PHE A 203 9.09 11.32 -3.08
C PHE A 203 10.24 11.72 -2.17
N LYS A 204 10.70 10.78 -1.34
CA LYS A 204 11.77 11.02 -0.38
C LYS A 204 12.86 9.98 -0.57
N LEU A 205 14.11 10.41 -0.50
CA LEU A 205 15.24 9.49 -0.50
C LEU A 205 15.27 8.76 0.85
N TRP A 206 15.37 7.43 0.81
CA TRP A 206 15.72 6.66 2.00
C TRP A 206 17.24 6.61 2.15
N ASN A 207 17.73 7.12 3.28
CA ASN A 207 19.13 7.03 3.68
C ASN A 207 19.23 6.33 5.03
N THR A 208 19.59 5.05 5.04
CA THR A 208 19.63 4.25 6.27
C THR A 208 20.42 4.92 7.40
N THR A 209 21.60 5.48 7.10
CA THR A 209 22.42 6.19 8.10
C THR A 209 21.69 7.40 8.67
N GLU A 210 21.13 8.26 7.83
CA GLU A 210 20.37 9.43 8.27
C GLU A 210 19.15 9.05 9.09
N GLN A 211 18.44 7.99 8.68
CA GLN A 211 17.23 7.55 9.36
C GLN A 211 17.55 6.98 10.75
N LEU A 212 18.62 6.19 10.90
CA LEU A 212 19.03 5.62 12.18
C LEU A 212 19.69 6.67 13.09
N ASP A 213 20.52 7.55 12.55
CA ASP A 213 21.09 8.69 13.32
C ASP A 213 20.01 9.67 13.78
N GLY A 214 18.92 9.74 13.02
CA GLY A 214 17.75 10.54 13.34
C GLY A 214 16.85 9.97 14.43
N VAL A 215 17.13 8.77 14.96
CA VAL A 215 16.41 8.17 16.09
C VAL A 215 17.30 8.26 17.34
N PRO A 216 16.91 9.04 18.36
CA PRO A 216 17.70 9.22 19.58
C PRO A 216 18.06 7.91 20.28
N GLU A 217 17.18 6.91 20.23
CA GLU A 217 17.39 5.59 20.79
C GLU A 217 18.41 4.73 20.03
N LEU A 218 18.72 5.08 18.78
CA LEU A 218 19.60 4.30 17.90
C LEU A 218 20.94 4.97 17.66
N LYS A 219 20.97 6.30 17.51
CA LYS A 219 22.07 7.08 16.93
C LYS A 219 23.47 6.74 17.44
N ASP A 220 23.61 6.43 18.73
CA ASP A 220 24.90 6.20 19.39
C ASP A 220 25.30 4.71 19.42
N GLU A 221 24.34 3.79 19.25
CA GLU A 221 24.52 2.35 19.47
C GLU A 221 24.43 1.52 18.18
N TRP A 222 23.66 1.97 17.18
CA TRP A 222 23.31 1.13 16.02
C TRP A 222 24.51 0.70 15.18
N ARG A 223 25.58 1.51 15.15
CA ARG A 223 26.82 1.20 14.42
C ARG A 223 27.60 0.04 15.03
N ALA A 224 27.61 -0.07 16.36
CA ALA A 224 28.25 -1.19 17.06
C ALA A 224 27.47 -2.50 16.83
N LEU A 225 26.18 -2.39 16.50
CA LEU A 225 25.28 -3.49 16.20
C LEU A 225 25.07 -3.70 14.70
N SER A 226 25.80 -2.99 13.82
CA SER A 226 25.60 -3.05 12.36
C SER A 226 25.69 -4.47 11.81
N GLY A 227 26.55 -5.29 12.43
CA GLY A 227 26.68 -6.72 12.14
C GLY A 227 25.40 -7.50 12.40
N SER A 228 24.62 -7.19 13.45
CA SER A 228 23.42 -7.93 13.89
C SER A 228 22.09 -7.19 13.69
N LEU A 229 22.13 -5.92 13.28
CA LEU A 229 20.96 -5.04 13.15
C LEU A 229 20.00 -5.54 12.06
N PHE A 230 20.56 -6.09 10.97
CA PHE A 230 19.80 -6.74 9.91
C PHE A 230 19.65 -8.23 10.20
N ASN A 231 18.80 -8.53 11.18
CA ASN A 231 18.44 -9.88 11.61
C ASN A 231 17.03 -10.24 11.09
N SER A 232 16.86 -11.50 10.67
CA SER A 232 15.54 -12.12 10.49
C SER A 232 15.50 -13.44 11.24
N GLY A 233 14.74 -13.53 12.33
CA GLY A 233 14.45 -14.78 13.03
C GLY A 233 15.68 -15.42 13.69
N GLY A 234 16.67 -14.62 14.08
CA GLY A 234 17.91 -15.07 14.72
C GLY A 234 19.06 -15.36 13.75
N GLN A 235 18.86 -15.23 12.44
CA GLN A 235 19.94 -15.28 11.45
C GLN A 235 20.39 -13.86 11.10
N VAL A 236 21.64 -13.59 11.46
CA VAL A 236 22.31 -12.33 11.17
C VAL A 236 22.79 -12.33 9.71
N ILE A 237 22.32 -11.38 8.90
CA ILE A 237 22.82 -11.18 7.54
C ILE A 237 23.99 -10.20 7.60
N SER A 238 25.21 -10.72 7.54
CA SER A 238 26.42 -9.89 7.50
C SER A 238 26.51 -9.17 6.16
N VAL A 239 26.47 -7.84 6.17
CA VAL A 239 26.87 -7.02 5.01
C VAL A 239 28.40 -6.96 5.01
N PRO A 240 29.12 -7.47 3.99
CA PRO A 240 30.58 -7.47 4.01
C PRO A 240 31.16 -6.04 4.00
N GLU A 241 31.94 -5.69 5.03
CA GLU A 241 32.60 -4.38 5.16
C GLU A 241 33.52 -4.03 3.98
N GLU A 242 34.09 -5.04 3.31
CA GLU A 242 35.01 -4.87 2.18
C GLU A 242 34.32 -4.27 0.93
N LYS A 243 33.02 -4.49 0.75
CA LYS A 243 32.25 -3.92 -0.37
C LYS A 243 31.77 -2.49 -0.12
N ILE A 244 31.61 -2.07 1.15
CA ILE A 244 31.33 -0.67 1.51
C ILE A 244 32.49 0.22 1.03
N LYS A 245 33.74 -0.23 1.20
CA LYS A 245 34.93 0.48 0.73
C LYS A 245 35.16 0.41 -0.78
N ALA A 246 34.75 -0.67 -1.44
CA ALA A 246 34.88 -0.81 -2.90
C ALA A 246 33.88 0.09 -3.66
N VAL A 247 32.68 0.32 -3.10
CA VAL A 247 31.68 1.25 -3.64
C VAL A 247 32.10 2.72 -3.39
N GLU A 248 32.78 3.01 -2.29
CA GLU A 248 33.38 4.34 -2.01
C GLU A 248 34.48 4.75 -3.00
N SER A 249 35.12 3.79 -3.68
CA SER A 249 36.30 4.04 -4.53
C SER A 249 36.05 3.95 -6.04
N GLY A 250 34.81 3.73 -6.48
CA GLY A 250 34.41 3.86 -7.89
C GLY A 250 35.06 2.86 -8.87
N ALA A 251 35.70 1.80 -8.38
CA ALA A 251 36.38 0.82 -9.22
C ALA A 251 35.46 -0.39 -9.49
N GLY A 252 34.63 -0.29 -10.54
CA GLY A 252 33.85 -1.43 -11.05
C GLY A 252 34.75 -2.47 -11.72
N GLY A 253 35.27 -3.42 -10.95
CA GLY A 253 35.99 -4.58 -11.46
C GLY A 253 35.05 -5.74 -11.78
N ASN A 254 35.07 -6.20 -13.04
CA ASN A 254 34.40 -7.43 -13.50
C ASN A 254 34.91 -8.64 -12.70
N SER A 255 34.11 -9.17 -11.78
CA SER A 255 34.35 -10.48 -11.15
C SER A 255 33.15 -11.40 -11.36
N THR A 256 33.45 -12.60 -11.87
CA THR A 256 32.56 -13.74 -12.10
C THR A 256 31.66 -14.04 -10.90
N SER A 257 30.35 -14.04 -11.16
CA SER A 257 29.25 -14.18 -10.20
C SER A 257 29.20 -15.56 -9.53
N THR A 258 29.35 -15.61 -8.21
CA THR A 258 28.88 -16.72 -7.37
C THR A 258 27.43 -16.46 -6.91
N LYS A 259 26.68 -17.51 -6.54
CA LYS A 259 25.25 -17.41 -6.16
C LYS A 259 24.97 -16.47 -4.96
N GLU A 260 25.97 -16.14 -4.15
CA GLU A 260 25.84 -15.21 -3.02
C GLU A 260 25.90 -13.74 -3.46
N ASP A 261 26.62 -13.43 -4.55
CA ASP A 261 26.68 -12.07 -5.14
C ASP A 261 25.32 -11.61 -5.67
N ASP A 262 24.48 -12.56 -6.11
CA ASP A 262 23.18 -12.30 -6.73
C ASP A 262 22.06 -12.02 -5.70
N MET A 263 22.28 -12.28 -4.40
CA MET A 263 21.30 -11.94 -3.35
C MET A 263 21.50 -10.53 -2.77
N LEU A 264 22.73 -10.02 -2.75
CA LEU A 264 23.05 -8.71 -2.15
C LEU A 264 22.86 -7.54 -3.12
N ASN A 265 22.92 -7.80 -4.43
CA ASN A 265 22.80 -6.77 -5.46
C ASN A 265 21.42 -6.73 -6.14
N ARG A 266 20.47 -7.58 -5.74
CA ARG A 266 19.20 -7.73 -6.45
C ARG A 266 18.09 -6.89 -5.83
N THR A 267 17.70 -5.82 -6.52
CA THR A 267 16.54 -5.01 -6.17
C THR A 267 15.28 -5.53 -6.86
N GLY A 268 14.27 -5.91 -6.07
CA GLY A 268 12.96 -6.39 -6.56
C GLY A 268 12.91 -7.90 -6.86
N SER A 269 11.71 -8.48 -6.72
CA SER A 269 11.47 -9.92 -6.88
C SER A 269 10.88 -10.24 -8.26
N LYS A 270 11.55 -11.07 -9.06
CA LYS A 270 11.02 -11.55 -10.36
C LYS A 270 10.15 -12.81 -10.23
N SER A 271 10.14 -13.45 -9.06
CA SER A 271 9.42 -14.68 -8.72
C SER A 271 9.41 -14.92 -7.21
N LEU A 272 8.54 -15.80 -6.70
CA LEU A 272 8.56 -16.29 -5.30
C LEU A 272 9.94 -16.82 -4.87
N SER A 273 10.66 -17.47 -5.78
CA SER A 273 11.99 -18.06 -5.52
C SER A 273 13.13 -17.04 -5.55
N SER A 274 12.88 -15.81 -6.00
CA SER A 274 13.85 -14.71 -6.12
C SER A 274 13.55 -13.54 -5.18
N TYR A 275 13.09 -13.85 -3.96
CA TYR A 275 12.75 -12.86 -2.93
C TYR A 275 14.00 -12.17 -2.34
N ASP A 276 14.03 -10.83 -2.34
CA ASP A 276 15.10 -10.02 -1.73
C ASP A 276 14.89 -9.88 -0.21
N ARG A 277 15.55 -10.76 0.56
CA ARG A 277 15.40 -10.82 2.03
C ARG A 277 15.93 -9.58 2.74
N LEU A 278 16.94 -8.90 2.20
CA LEU A 278 17.57 -7.77 2.89
C LEU A 278 16.66 -6.54 2.82
N SER A 279 16.02 -6.32 1.67
CA SER A 279 14.99 -5.29 1.52
C SER A 279 13.80 -5.49 2.45
N VAL A 280 13.42 -6.74 2.71
CA VAL A 280 12.32 -7.09 3.62
C VAL A 280 12.68 -6.74 5.07
N ILE A 281 13.86 -7.15 5.53
CA ILE A 281 14.35 -6.80 6.87
C ILE A 281 14.46 -5.29 7.04
N LEU A 282 14.97 -4.59 6.01
CA LEU A 282 15.02 -3.13 6.04
C LEU A 282 13.60 -2.53 6.12
N SER A 283 12.63 -3.06 5.38
CA SER A 283 11.23 -2.59 5.43
C SER A 283 10.58 -2.82 6.80
N ASP A 284 10.86 -3.96 7.45
CA ASP A 284 10.42 -4.29 8.81
C ASP A 284 10.94 -3.26 9.82
N MET A 285 12.18 -2.79 9.68
CA MET A 285 12.71 -1.72 10.53
C MET A 285 12.17 -0.33 10.12
N ALA A 286 12.12 -0.06 8.81
CA ALA A 286 11.75 1.24 8.26
C ALA A 286 10.37 1.69 8.72
N ARG A 287 9.38 0.79 8.79
CA ARG A 287 8.03 1.12 9.27
C ARG A 287 8.02 1.69 10.68
N PHE A 288 8.82 1.14 11.61
CA PHE A 288 8.91 1.66 12.97
C PHE A 288 9.71 2.97 13.01
N VAL A 289 10.81 3.05 12.24
CA VAL A 289 11.66 4.26 12.19
C VAL A 289 10.86 5.44 11.66
N LEU A 290 10.13 5.26 10.56
CA LEU A 290 9.33 6.30 9.94
C LEU A 290 8.22 6.77 10.86
N CYS A 291 7.42 5.85 11.40
CA CYS A 291 6.32 6.22 12.30
C CYS A 291 6.82 6.83 13.62
N HIS A 292 7.98 6.44 14.14
CA HIS A 292 8.56 7.07 15.34
C HIS A 292 9.14 8.45 15.04
N ARG A 293 9.85 8.64 13.92
CA ARG A 293 10.45 9.94 13.58
C ARG A 293 9.43 10.97 13.12
N PHE A 294 8.42 10.53 12.38
CA PHE A 294 7.51 11.42 11.66
C PHE A 294 6.05 11.30 12.14
N GLY A 295 5.69 10.28 12.89
CA GLY A 295 4.29 9.96 13.19
C GLY A 295 3.59 9.33 11.99
N GLY A 296 2.27 9.40 11.94
CA GLY A 296 1.50 8.93 10.78
C GLY A 296 1.32 7.42 10.74
N ILE A 297 1.04 6.91 9.53
CA ILE A 297 0.71 5.50 9.28
C ILE A 297 1.58 4.97 8.15
N TYR A 298 2.30 3.89 8.41
CA TYR A 298 3.04 3.15 7.40
C TYR A 298 2.14 2.11 6.71
N LEU A 299 2.35 1.91 5.40
CA LEU A 299 1.77 0.85 4.60
C LEU A 299 2.84 0.12 3.78
N ASP A 300 2.76 -1.20 3.70
CA ASP A 300 3.56 -1.98 2.75
C ASP A 300 3.09 -1.71 1.30
N ALA A 301 4.02 -1.84 0.35
CA ALA A 301 3.81 -1.48 -1.06
C ALA A 301 2.76 -2.34 -1.79
N ASP A 302 2.33 -3.44 -1.18
CA ASP A 302 1.27 -4.33 -1.64
C ASP A 302 -0.08 -4.05 -0.95
N THR A 303 -0.32 -2.78 -0.62
CA THR A 303 -1.59 -2.31 -0.06
C THR A 303 -2.29 -1.34 -1.00
N ILE A 304 -3.59 -1.56 -1.24
CA ILE A 304 -4.47 -0.70 -2.03
C ILE A 304 -5.47 -0.03 -1.08
N PHE A 305 -5.68 1.28 -1.22
CA PHE A 305 -6.68 2.01 -0.44
C PHE A 305 -8.09 1.78 -0.98
N LEU A 306 -9.04 1.48 -0.10
CA LEU A 306 -10.43 1.15 -0.46
C LEU A 306 -11.47 2.11 0.13
N ARG A 307 -11.06 2.95 1.07
CA ARG A 307 -11.91 3.91 1.77
C ARG A 307 -11.06 5.06 2.27
N ASP A 308 -11.70 6.19 2.57
CA ASP A 308 -11.09 7.26 3.35
C ASP A 308 -10.73 6.83 4.79
N TRP A 309 -9.64 7.40 5.32
CA TRP A 309 -9.08 7.07 6.62
C TRP A 309 -9.32 8.15 7.69
N GLU A 310 -10.24 9.10 7.48
CA GLU A 310 -10.54 10.17 8.45
C GLU A 310 -10.86 9.64 9.86
N GLU A 311 -11.59 8.52 9.95
CA GLU A 311 -11.88 7.85 11.22
C GLU A 311 -10.61 7.39 11.96
N LEU A 312 -9.60 6.91 11.22
CA LEU A 312 -8.31 6.49 11.77
C LEU A 312 -7.44 7.69 12.15
N TRP A 313 -7.53 8.80 11.42
CA TRP A 313 -6.86 10.06 11.78
C TRP A 313 -7.41 10.70 13.06
N GLY A 314 -8.72 10.51 13.31
CA GLY A 314 -9.41 10.96 14.50
C GLY A 314 -8.96 10.23 15.77
N TRP A 315 -8.72 8.92 15.68
CA TRP A 315 -8.14 8.14 16.78
C TRP A 315 -6.70 8.61 17.07
N LYS A 316 -6.16 8.48 18.29
CA LYS A 316 -4.80 9.00 18.65
C LYS A 316 -3.83 7.96 19.20
N GLY A 317 -4.25 6.69 19.29
CA GLY A 317 -3.38 5.60 19.73
C GLY A 317 -2.53 5.02 18.59
N ALA A 318 -1.60 4.14 18.97
CA ALA A 318 -0.85 3.32 18.03
C ALA A 318 -1.60 2.02 17.73
N PHE A 319 -1.57 1.58 16.47
CA PHE A 319 -2.21 0.33 16.07
C PHE A 319 -1.40 -0.40 15.00
N ALA A 320 -1.59 -1.71 14.94
CA ALA A 320 -1.28 -2.55 13.79
C ALA A 320 -2.42 -3.56 13.64
N TYR A 321 -2.64 -4.12 12.46
CA TYR A 321 -3.71 -5.09 12.30
C TYR A 321 -3.24 -6.50 12.69
N ARG A 322 -4.21 -7.39 12.90
CA ARG A 322 -3.96 -8.77 13.33
C ARG A 322 -3.44 -9.61 12.16
N TRP A 323 -2.53 -10.54 12.45
CA TRP A 323 -2.07 -11.54 11.48
C TRP A 323 -3.13 -12.63 11.32
N SER A 324 -4.08 -12.43 10.40
CA SER A 324 -5.24 -13.31 10.23
C SER A 324 -5.96 -13.55 11.57
N ARG A 325 -6.14 -14.81 11.96
CA ARG A 325 -6.71 -15.28 13.23
C ARG A 325 -5.73 -15.33 14.40
N LEU A 326 -4.42 -15.16 14.16
CA LEU A 326 -3.40 -15.31 15.19
C LEU A 326 -3.38 -14.09 16.10
N GLU A 327 -2.99 -14.27 17.35
CA GLU A 327 -2.73 -13.15 18.28
C GLU A 327 -1.39 -12.45 17.98
N ASN A 328 -0.97 -12.42 16.72
CA ASN A 328 0.23 -11.73 16.25
C ASN A 328 -0.15 -10.44 15.53
N TYR A 329 0.75 -9.47 15.56
CA TYR A 329 0.66 -8.29 14.70
C TYR A 329 1.03 -8.63 13.27
N ASN A 330 0.31 -8.04 12.32
CA ASN A 330 0.81 -7.75 11.00
C ASN A 330 1.03 -6.23 10.93
N THR A 331 2.25 -5.81 10.61
CA THR A 331 2.66 -4.40 10.57
C THR A 331 2.77 -3.84 9.15
N ALA A 332 2.20 -4.53 8.15
CA ALA A 332 1.98 -4.01 6.81
C ALA A 332 1.07 -2.78 6.83
N VAL A 333 0.29 -2.59 7.90
CA VAL A 333 -0.28 -1.29 8.29
C VAL A 333 0.10 -1.03 9.73
N LEU A 334 0.89 0.01 9.98
CA LEU A 334 1.40 0.37 11.31
C LEU A 334 1.24 1.87 11.55
N ARG A 335 0.51 2.21 12.61
CA ARG A 335 0.41 3.57 13.12
C ARG A 335 1.18 3.71 14.42
N MET A 336 2.01 4.75 14.52
CA MET A 336 2.57 5.21 15.80
C MET A 336 2.59 6.72 15.87
N ASN A 337 2.68 7.23 17.10
CA ASN A 337 2.85 8.65 17.33
C ASN A 337 4.34 8.99 17.29
N LYS A 338 4.63 10.18 16.76
CA LYS A 338 5.99 10.72 16.68
C LYS A 338 6.61 10.77 18.08
N ASN A 339 7.84 10.29 18.21
CA ASN A 339 8.63 10.27 19.44
C ASN A 339 7.87 9.68 20.64
N SER A 340 7.03 8.67 20.39
CA SER A 340 6.20 8.07 21.43
C SER A 340 7.01 7.19 22.38
N ALA A 341 6.56 7.11 23.63
CA ALA A 341 7.14 6.19 24.61
C ALA A 341 7.09 4.73 24.15
N LEU A 342 6.06 4.36 23.38
CA LEU A 342 5.98 3.06 22.71
C LEU A 342 7.15 2.87 21.74
N GLY A 343 7.41 3.84 20.85
CA GLY A 343 8.55 3.78 19.94
C GLY A 343 9.88 3.67 20.66
N THR A 344 10.08 4.47 21.72
CA THR A 344 11.27 4.38 22.59
C THR A 344 11.44 2.98 23.17
N PHE A 345 10.36 2.38 23.68
CA PHE A 345 10.38 1.01 24.19
C PHE A 345 10.75 0.01 23.10
N LEU A 346 10.11 0.08 21.92
CA LEU A 346 10.35 -0.85 20.82
C LEU A 346 11.82 -0.83 20.39
N PHE A 347 12.40 0.35 20.18
CA PHE A 347 13.79 0.48 19.74
C PHE A 347 14.80 -0.01 20.79
N ARG A 348 14.68 0.44 22.04
CA ARG A 348 15.62 0.03 23.10
C ARG A 348 15.53 -1.47 23.38
N THR A 349 14.31 -2.01 23.44
CA THR A 349 14.08 -3.44 23.67
C THR A 349 14.68 -4.26 22.55
N ALA A 350 14.44 -3.88 21.30
CA ALA A 350 14.97 -4.58 20.14
C ALA A 350 16.51 -4.59 20.14
N LEU A 351 17.12 -3.40 20.16
CA LEU A 351 18.58 -3.28 20.05
C LEU A 351 19.32 -3.99 21.18
N LYS A 352 18.94 -3.71 22.43
CA LYS A 352 19.70 -4.19 23.59
C LYS A 352 19.52 -5.67 23.88
N ASN A 353 18.53 -6.30 23.26
CA ASN A 353 18.31 -7.74 23.36
C ASN A 353 18.61 -8.47 22.05
N GLY A 354 19.14 -7.79 21.02
CA GLY A 354 19.43 -8.40 19.73
C GLY A 354 18.19 -8.94 19.00
N LEU A 355 17.02 -8.34 19.26
CA LEU A 355 15.77 -8.72 18.62
C LEU A 355 15.58 -7.90 17.34
N ASP A 356 14.85 -8.47 16.38
CA ASP A 356 14.48 -7.81 15.14
C ASP A 356 13.08 -7.15 15.23
N PHE A 357 12.74 -6.39 14.20
CA PHE A 357 11.44 -5.72 14.05
C PHE A 357 10.43 -6.58 13.27
N HIS A 358 10.70 -7.88 13.10
CA HIS A 358 9.76 -8.75 12.42
C HIS A 358 8.44 -8.81 13.22
N PRO A 359 7.25 -8.78 12.59
CA PRO A 359 5.97 -8.63 13.29
C PRO A 359 5.71 -9.69 14.36
N MET A 360 6.14 -10.93 14.11
CA MET A 360 6.03 -12.03 15.08
C MET A 360 6.99 -11.86 16.27
N THR A 361 8.16 -11.28 16.07
CA THR A 361 9.10 -10.97 17.16
C THR A 361 8.57 -9.83 18.00
N VAL A 362 8.08 -8.76 17.35
CA VAL A 362 7.41 -7.62 18.01
C VAL A 362 6.25 -8.07 18.88
N THR A 363 5.44 -9.00 18.38
CA THR A 363 4.34 -9.58 19.16
C THR A 363 4.84 -10.17 20.48
N LYS A 364 5.91 -10.98 20.45
CA LYS A 364 6.41 -11.67 21.65
C LYS A 364 6.86 -10.69 22.71
N TYR A 365 7.74 -9.75 22.38
CA TYR A 365 8.28 -8.84 23.40
C TYR A 365 7.27 -7.75 23.83
N MET A 366 6.23 -7.46 23.03
CA MET A 366 5.09 -6.64 23.46
C MET A 366 4.21 -7.37 24.47
N ALA A 367 3.97 -8.67 24.26
CA ALA A 367 3.23 -9.52 25.19
C ALA A 367 4.00 -9.72 26.50
N ASP A 368 5.30 -10.04 26.43
CA ASP A 368 6.17 -10.22 27.59
C ASP A 368 6.25 -8.96 28.47
N ALA A 369 6.17 -7.77 27.85
CA ALA A 369 6.15 -6.49 28.55
C ALA A 369 4.74 -6.03 28.96
N HIS A 370 3.69 -6.79 28.64
CA HIS A 370 2.28 -6.42 28.86
C HIS A 370 1.88 -5.07 28.23
N LEU A 371 2.45 -4.73 27.07
CA LEU A 371 2.21 -3.47 26.35
C LEU A 371 1.26 -3.61 25.16
N GLU A 372 0.62 -4.76 24.98
CA GLU A 372 -0.33 -5.02 23.88
C GLU A 372 -1.51 -4.02 23.86
N GLY A 373 -1.87 -3.45 25.01
CA GLY A 373 -2.88 -2.39 25.10
C GLY A 373 -2.43 -1.03 24.54
N LEU A 374 -1.11 -0.81 24.37
CA LEU A 374 -0.56 0.43 23.80
C LEU A 374 -0.42 0.36 22.27
N LEU A 375 -0.06 -0.80 21.73
CA LEU A 375 -0.12 -1.09 20.29
C LEU A 375 -1.36 -1.92 20.00
N LEU A 376 -2.49 -1.25 19.78
CA LEU A 376 -3.77 -1.91 19.62
C LEU A 376 -3.75 -2.82 18.38
N ARG A 377 -4.19 -4.06 18.56
CA ARG A 377 -4.34 -5.03 17.47
C ARG A 377 -5.73 -4.91 16.85
N LEU A 378 -5.82 -4.29 15.67
CA LEU A 378 -7.09 -4.15 14.96
C LEU A 378 -7.45 -5.44 14.20
N PRO A 379 -8.75 -5.73 13.97
CA PRO A 379 -9.16 -6.87 13.16
C PRO A 379 -8.56 -6.81 11.74
N ASP A 380 -8.13 -7.97 11.24
CA ASP A 380 -7.55 -8.14 9.91
C ASP A 380 -8.52 -7.71 8.80
N ALA A 381 -9.81 -8.00 8.95
CA ALA A 381 -10.84 -7.69 7.97
C ALA A 381 -10.95 -6.20 7.58
N LEU A 382 -10.43 -5.29 8.41
CA LEU A 382 -10.40 -3.84 8.12
C LEU A 382 -9.34 -3.46 7.07
N PHE A 383 -8.30 -4.28 6.89
CA PHE A 383 -7.15 -3.99 6.01
C PHE A 383 -6.85 -5.13 5.03
N ASP A 384 -7.39 -6.32 5.29
CA ASP A 384 -7.13 -7.56 4.57
C ASP A 384 -8.33 -8.51 4.69
N SER A 385 -9.44 -8.13 4.06
CA SER A 385 -10.70 -8.87 4.17
C SER A 385 -10.64 -10.29 3.59
N ALA A 386 -9.68 -10.60 2.71
CA ALA A 386 -9.59 -11.93 2.11
C ALA A 386 -8.94 -12.97 3.06
N TRP A 387 -8.09 -12.54 4.00
CA TRP A 387 -7.15 -13.44 4.66
C TRP A 387 -7.83 -14.63 5.33
N LEU A 388 -8.84 -14.40 6.16
CA LEU A 388 -9.55 -15.49 6.84
C LEU A 388 -10.15 -16.51 5.86
N ASN A 389 -10.70 -16.07 4.73
CA ASN A 389 -11.28 -16.96 3.72
C ASN A 389 -10.23 -17.89 3.09
N THR A 390 -9.04 -17.34 2.80
CA THR A 390 -7.90 -18.10 2.25
C THR A 390 -7.37 -19.14 3.23
N GLU A 391 -7.58 -18.95 4.53
CA GLU A 391 -7.25 -19.90 5.59
C GLU A 391 -8.42 -20.78 6.03
N TYR A 392 -9.47 -20.87 5.21
CA TYR A 392 -10.64 -21.73 5.45
C TYR A 392 -11.59 -21.25 6.56
N PHE A 393 -11.48 -19.99 7.00
CA PHE A 393 -12.37 -19.35 7.99
C PHE A 393 -13.39 -18.41 7.33
N GLN A 394 -14.43 -18.03 8.08
CA GLN A 394 -15.49 -17.08 7.66
C GLN A 394 -16.24 -17.40 6.34
N ARG A 395 -16.21 -18.66 5.88
CA ARG A 395 -16.79 -19.09 4.59
C ARG A 395 -18.31 -19.05 4.50
N GLU A 396 -19.03 -19.01 5.63
CA GLU A 396 -20.50 -18.94 5.64
C GLU A 396 -21.03 -17.54 5.30
N ARG A 397 -20.25 -16.50 5.64
CA ARG A 397 -20.56 -15.09 5.38
C ARG A 397 -19.29 -14.35 4.99
N PRO A 398 -18.66 -14.73 3.86
CA PRO A 398 -17.40 -14.15 3.47
C PRO A 398 -17.60 -12.69 3.05
N PRO A 399 -16.60 -11.82 3.25
CA PRO A 399 -16.59 -10.52 2.60
C PRO A 399 -16.58 -10.70 1.07
N GLN A 400 -17.19 -9.75 0.37
CA GLN A 400 -17.27 -9.73 -1.09
C GLN A 400 -16.10 -8.90 -1.64
N PRO A 401 -15.31 -9.38 -2.62
CA PRO A 401 -15.40 -10.70 -3.26
C PRO A 401 -14.95 -11.86 -2.39
N TYR A 402 -15.61 -13.01 -2.55
CA TYR A 402 -15.16 -14.24 -1.91
C TYR A 402 -13.90 -14.81 -2.58
N PHE A 403 -12.74 -14.52 -1.99
CA PHE A 403 -11.46 -15.09 -2.40
C PHE A 403 -11.16 -16.36 -1.63
N THR A 404 -10.84 -17.43 -2.36
CA THR A 404 -10.34 -18.69 -1.82
C THR A 404 -8.82 -18.70 -1.74
N GLU A 405 -8.16 -17.92 -2.59
CA GLU A 405 -6.71 -17.71 -2.58
C GLU A 405 -6.41 -16.22 -2.86
N PHE A 406 -5.30 -15.69 -2.36
CA PHE A 406 -4.91 -14.30 -2.66
C PHE A 406 -4.68 -14.04 -4.15
N ALA A 407 -4.34 -15.08 -4.90
CA ALA A 407 -4.17 -15.01 -6.35
C ALA A 407 -5.47 -14.61 -7.07
N ASP A 408 -6.65 -14.82 -6.47
CA ASP A 408 -7.97 -14.54 -7.06
C ASP A 408 -8.18 -13.05 -7.39
N LEU A 409 -7.41 -12.15 -6.75
CA LEU A 409 -7.34 -10.73 -7.12
C LEU A 409 -6.83 -10.54 -8.55
N PHE A 410 -5.80 -11.28 -8.93
CA PHE A 410 -5.11 -11.19 -10.22
C PHE A 410 -5.68 -12.18 -11.24
N ASP A 411 -6.13 -13.34 -10.78
CA ASP A 411 -6.68 -14.42 -11.60
C ASP A 411 -8.08 -14.77 -11.07
N THR A 412 -9.07 -13.93 -11.35
CA THR A 412 -10.44 -14.13 -10.86
C THR A 412 -11.02 -15.45 -11.43
N PRO A 413 -11.53 -16.35 -10.57
CA PRO A 413 -12.04 -17.65 -11.01
C PRO A 413 -13.14 -17.54 -12.07
N PRO A 414 -13.18 -18.41 -13.10
CA PRO A 414 -14.15 -18.32 -14.18
C PRO A 414 -15.61 -18.27 -13.71
N GLN A 415 -15.95 -18.98 -12.63
CA GLN A 415 -17.29 -19.03 -12.05
C GLN A 415 -17.73 -17.66 -11.52
N ASN A 416 -16.79 -16.83 -11.06
CA ASN A 416 -17.02 -15.51 -10.47
C ASN A 416 -16.53 -14.35 -11.35
N SER A 417 -16.04 -14.67 -12.55
CA SER A 417 -15.35 -13.72 -13.43
C SER A 417 -16.20 -12.55 -13.92
N ALA A 418 -17.53 -12.64 -13.85
CA ALA A 418 -18.43 -11.52 -14.16
C ALA A 418 -18.52 -10.47 -13.03
N ALA A 419 -18.20 -10.86 -11.78
CA ALA A 419 -18.40 -10.00 -10.61
C ALA A 419 -17.55 -8.72 -10.63
N PRO A 420 -16.26 -8.72 -11.02
CA PRO A 420 -15.45 -7.51 -11.08
C PRO A 420 -16.11 -6.39 -11.87
N GLN A 421 -16.57 -6.68 -13.09
CA GLN A 421 -17.18 -5.67 -13.96
C GLN A 421 -18.58 -5.27 -13.50
N ALA A 422 -19.38 -6.23 -13.04
CA ALA A 422 -20.75 -5.96 -12.60
C ALA A 422 -20.80 -5.10 -11.32
N LEU A 423 -19.90 -5.38 -10.37
CA LEU A 423 -19.88 -4.73 -9.07
C LEU A 423 -18.96 -3.51 -9.03
N GLY A 424 -17.86 -3.55 -9.79
CA GLY A 424 -16.83 -2.53 -9.79
C GLY A 424 -16.18 -2.33 -8.41
N PHE A 425 -15.44 -1.23 -8.27
CA PHE A 425 -14.79 -0.86 -7.01
C PHE A 425 -15.71 -0.88 -5.78
N GLU A 426 -16.98 -0.48 -5.92
CA GLU A 426 -17.94 -0.41 -4.79
C GLU A 426 -18.26 -1.78 -4.18
N GLY A 427 -18.13 -2.86 -4.96
CA GLY A 427 -18.32 -4.21 -4.48
C GLY A 427 -17.03 -4.90 -4.05
N PHE A 428 -15.88 -4.20 -4.08
CA PHE A 428 -14.60 -4.75 -3.68
C PHE A 428 -14.31 -4.46 -2.21
N PHE A 429 -14.49 -5.47 -1.35
CA PHE A 429 -14.29 -5.43 0.10
C PHE A 429 -14.90 -4.20 0.77
N ARG A 430 -16.17 -3.93 0.43
CA ARG A 430 -16.89 -2.74 0.88
C ARG A 430 -16.82 -2.59 2.40
N GLY A 431 -16.31 -1.44 2.83
CA GLY A 431 -16.16 -1.06 4.25
C GLY A 431 -14.74 -1.23 4.80
N ALA A 432 -13.87 -1.99 4.12
CA ALA A 432 -12.45 -2.06 4.46
C ALA A 432 -11.73 -0.74 4.13
N TYR A 433 -10.71 -0.41 4.92
CA TYR A 433 -9.83 0.74 4.70
C TYR A 433 -8.84 0.50 3.57
N SER A 434 -8.38 -0.74 3.45
CA SER A 434 -7.45 -1.18 2.43
C SER A 434 -7.58 -2.66 2.14
N TYR A 435 -6.86 -3.11 1.11
CA TYR A 435 -6.59 -4.52 0.88
C TYR A 435 -5.09 -4.75 0.70
N HIS A 436 -4.53 -5.62 1.53
CA HIS A 436 -3.15 -6.12 1.46
C HIS A 436 -3.11 -7.41 0.63
N PHE A 437 -2.41 -7.41 -0.50
CA PHE A 437 -2.51 -8.48 -1.50
C PHE A 437 -1.39 -9.53 -1.45
N HIS A 438 -0.57 -9.57 -0.39
CA HIS A 438 0.37 -10.67 -0.09
C HIS A 438 1.43 -10.95 -1.15
N ASN A 439 2.24 -9.94 -1.48
CA ASN A 439 3.51 -10.10 -2.18
C ASN A 439 3.45 -10.69 -3.60
N PHE A 440 2.33 -10.53 -4.33
CA PHE A 440 2.21 -10.91 -5.75
C PHE A 440 2.92 -9.89 -6.67
N TRP A 441 4.19 -9.59 -6.37
CA TRP A 441 4.98 -8.54 -7.02
C TRP A 441 5.16 -8.74 -8.52
N TRP A 442 5.18 -10.00 -8.98
CA TRP A 442 5.40 -10.37 -10.39
C TRP A 442 4.12 -10.38 -11.24
N LYS A 443 2.93 -10.31 -10.63
CA LYS A 443 1.67 -10.32 -11.38
C LYS A 443 1.27 -8.89 -11.74
N PRO A 444 1.12 -8.52 -13.02
CA PRO A 444 0.66 -7.19 -13.38
C PRO A 444 -0.80 -7.00 -12.95
N PHE A 445 -1.16 -5.78 -12.53
CA PHE A 445 -2.54 -5.46 -12.18
C PHE A 445 -3.50 -5.53 -13.37
N ASP A 446 -3.01 -5.22 -14.57
CA ASP A 446 -3.74 -5.43 -15.81
C ASP A 446 -2.78 -6.02 -16.84
N PRO A 447 -2.80 -7.35 -17.04
CA PRO A 447 -1.91 -7.99 -18.01
C PRO A 447 -2.11 -7.48 -19.44
N SER A 448 -3.35 -7.14 -19.83
CA SER A 448 -3.67 -6.62 -21.17
C SER A 448 -3.25 -5.17 -21.37
N ARG A 449 -3.17 -4.39 -20.28
CA ARG A 449 -2.79 -2.98 -20.29
C ARG A 449 -1.76 -2.69 -19.20
N ASN A 450 -0.60 -3.34 -19.32
CA ASN A 450 0.48 -3.23 -18.35
C ASN A 450 1.33 -1.97 -18.58
N TRP A 451 0.66 -0.82 -18.59
CA TRP A 451 1.22 0.53 -18.67
C TRP A 451 0.27 1.51 -17.97
N PRO A 452 0.74 2.71 -17.60
CA PRO A 452 -0.12 3.79 -17.11
C PRO A 452 -1.03 4.29 -18.24
N ASP A 453 -2.35 4.28 -18.01
CA ASP A 453 -3.34 4.83 -18.94
C ASP A 453 -4.03 6.03 -18.28
N LEU A 454 -3.43 7.22 -18.39
CA LEU A 454 -3.91 8.43 -17.69
C LEU A 454 -4.44 9.50 -18.66
N GLY A 455 -4.69 9.13 -19.91
CA GLY A 455 -5.29 10.01 -20.92
C GLY A 455 -4.31 10.98 -21.58
N PRO A 456 -4.82 11.90 -22.43
CA PRO A 456 -3.99 12.70 -23.35
C PRO A 456 -2.89 13.52 -22.68
N ARG A 457 -3.10 13.97 -21.44
CA ARG A 457 -2.12 14.77 -20.68
C ARG A 457 -0.83 14.00 -20.38
N PHE A 458 -0.92 12.68 -20.22
CA PHE A 458 0.20 11.81 -19.84
C PHE A 458 0.56 10.80 -20.94
N ILE A 459 0.05 11.00 -22.16
CA ILE A 459 0.16 10.05 -23.28
C ILE A 459 1.60 9.73 -23.69
N ALA A 460 2.54 10.64 -23.46
CA ALA A 460 3.95 10.43 -23.81
C ALA A 460 4.56 9.24 -23.06
N GLY A 461 4.27 9.11 -21.76
CA GLY A 461 4.73 7.99 -20.94
C GLY A 461 4.05 6.68 -21.35
N GLU A 462 2.75 6.72 -21.62
CA GLU A 462 1.99 5.58 -22.12
C GLU A 462 2.59 5.04 -23.44
N ARG A 463 2.81 5.90 -24.44
CA ARG A 463 3.39 5.51 -25.73
C ARG A 463 4.78 4.90 -25.58
N ALA A 464 5.63 5.49 -24.73
CA ALA A 464 6.95 4.95 -24.45
C ALA A 464 6.87 3.55 -23.82
N ALA A 465 5.94 3.33 -22.89
CA ALA A 465 5.72 2.03 -22.25
C ALA A 465 5.19 0.98 -23.24
N ARG A 466 4.23 1.35 -24.10
CA ARG A 466 3.70 0.48 -25.17
C ARG A 466 4.80 0.04 -26.13
N HIS A 467 5.61 0.99 -26.62
CA HIS A 467 6.73 0.70 -27.52
C HIS A 467 7.79 -0.22 -26.88
N ALA A 468 8.05 -0.06 -25.58
CA ALA A 468 8.97 -0.96 -24.87
C ALA A 468 8.45 -2.41 -24.79
N LEU A 469 7.13 -2.60 -24.69
CA LEU A 469 6.52 -3.94 -24.64
C LEU A 469 6.52 -4.63 -26.02
N THR A 470 6.21 -3.89 -27.09
CA THR A 470 6.23 -4.44 -28.45
C THR A 470 7.64 -4.85 -28.89
N THR A 471 8.66 -4.05 -28.56
CA THR A 471 10.07 -4.37 -28.86
C THR A 471 10.66 -5.51 -28.01
N SER A 472 10.07 -5.80 -26.84
CA SER A 472 10.51 -6.90 -25.96
C SER A 472 9.89 -8.26 -26.28
N SER A 473 8.88 -8.29 -27.16
CA SER A 473 8.19 -9.52 -27.58
C SER A 473 8.91 -10.15 -28.77
N PRO A 474 9.07 -11.49 -28.85
CA PRO A 474 9.74 -12.14 -29.98
C PRO A 474 8.96 -11.86 -31.29
N PRO A 475 9.65 -11.63 -32.42
CA PRO A 475 8.99 -11.30 -33.67
C PRO A 475 8.08 -12.44 -34.10
N SER A 476 6.80 -12.14 -34.28
CA SER A 476 5.85 -13.03 -34.98
C SER A 476 6.32 -13.20 -36.43
N PRO A 477 6.26 -14.41 -37.04
CA PRO A 477 6.86 -14.65 -38.36
C PRO A 477 6.15 -14.01 -39.56
N THR A 478 5.24 -13.05 -39.37
CA THR A 478 4.24 -12.72 -40.41
C THR A 478 4.10 -11.27 -40.83
N ASP A 479 4.95 -10.32 -40.43
CA ASP A 479 4.86 -8.96 -40.98
C ASP A 479 6.24 -8.36 -41.30
N ALA A 480 6.68 -8.62 -42.53
CA ALA A 480 7.62 -7.77 -43.24
C ALA A 480 6.79 -6.81 -44.11
N GLY A 481 6.42 -5.65 -43.55
CA GLY A 481 5.65 -4.61 -44.22
C GLY A 481 5.85 -3.26 -43.52
N GLU A 482 5.98 -2.21 -44.32
CA GLU A 482 6.44 -0.87 -43.96
C GLU A 482 5.64 -0.19 -42.83
N ALA A 483 6.34 0.55 -41.97
CA ALA A 483 5.82 1.23 -40.79
C ALA A 483 4.80 2.34 -41.13
N GLU A 484 3.51 2.07 -40.88
CA GLU A 484 2.48 3.10 -40.63
C GLU A 484 2.33 3.28 -39.11
N VAL A 485 3.07 4.23 -38.53
CA VAL A 485 3.15 4.51 -37.08
C VAL A 485 1.84 5.06 -36.47
N ASP A 486 0.82 5.38 -37.28
CA ASP A 486 -0.40 6.06 -36.80
C ASP A 486 -1.63 5.15 -36.58
N LYS A 487 -1.60 3.87 -36.97
CA LYS A 487 -2.74 2.94 -36.79
C LYS A 487 -2.57 1.91 -35.67
N GLU A 488 -1.35 1.72 -35.15
CA GLU A 488 -1.05 0.66 -34.16
C GLU A 488 -1.45 1.01 -32.71
N ASP A 489 -1.85 2.26 -32.43
CA ASP A 489 -2.20 2.74 -31.08
C ASP A 489 -3.71 2.70 -30.76
N GLU A 490 -4.58 2.24 -31.66
CA GLU A 490 -6.02 2.10 -31.36
C GLU A 490 -6.29 0.83 -30.55
N ASP A 491 -6.49 0.97 -29.24
CA ASP A 491 -6.92 -0.13 -28.37
C ASP A 491 -8.17 -0.83 -28.92
N SER A 492 -8.12 -2.16 -29.06
CA SER A 492 -9.29 -2.98 -29.36
C SER A 492 -9.82 -3.65 -28.09
N VAL A 493 -11.15 -3.71 -27.96
CA VAL A 493 -11.79 -4.46 -26.86
C VAL A 493 -11.47 -5.96 -26.94
N THR A 494 -11.07 -6.46 -28.11
CA THR A 494 -10.64 -7.85 -28.31
C THR A 494 -9.32 -8.19 -27.63
N ASP A 495 -8.52 -7.20 -27.28
CA ASP A 495 -7.20 -7.40 -26.64
C ASP A 495 -7.36 -7.66 -25.14
N ASP A 496 -8.50 -7.25 -24.58
CA ASP A 496 -8.85 -7.49 -23.19
C ASP A 496 -9.31 -8.95 -22.98
N LYS A 497 -9.00 -9.50 -21.81
CA LYS A 497 -9.66 -10.72 -21.32
C LYS A 497 -11.18 -10.55 -21.36
N ARG A 498 -11.91 -11.60 -21.76
CA ARG A 498 -13.37 -11.58 -21.91
C ARG A 498 -14.09 -11.12 -20.63
N ASP A 499 -13.64 -11.61 -19.49
CA ASP A 499 -14.10 -11.24 -18.16
C ASP A 499 -12.87 -10.73 -17.40
N LEU A 500 -12.84 -9.43 -17.06
CA LEU A 500 -11.67 -8.80 -16.42
C LEU A 500 -11.53 -9.27 -14.97
N ASP A 501 -10.28 -9.39 -14.53
CA ASP A 501 -9.95 -9.69 -13.14
C ASP A 501 -10.18 -8.47 -12.23
N TRP A 502 -10.33 -8.70 -10.92
CA TRP A 502 -10.51 -7.62 -9.93
C TRP A 502 -9.40 -6.58 -9.99
N SER A 503 -8.14 -7.03 -10.05
CA SER A 503 -6.97 -6.16 -10.21
C SER A 503 -7.08 -5.22 -11.42
N ALA A 504 -7.53 -5.71 -12.57
CA ALA A 504 -7.69 -4.92 -13.78
C ALA A 504 -8.82 -3.89 -13.63
N VAL A 505 -9.96 -4.31 -13.06
CA VAL A 505 -11.08 -3.40 -12.79
C VAL A 505 -10.69 -2.28 -11.81
N LEU A 506 -9.94 -2.60 -10.76
CA LEU A 506 -9.46 -1.62 -9.78
C LEU A 506 -8.50 -0.63 -10.44
N LYS A 507 -7.47 -1.11 -11.16
CA LYS A 507 -6.52 -0.25 -11.89
C LYS A 507 -7.25 0.72 -12.81
N ARG A 508 -8.10 0.19 -13.70
CA ARG A 508 -8.82 1.02 -14.67
C ARG A 508 -9.78 2.00 -14.01
N THR A 509 -10.38 1.63 -12.88
CA THR A 509 -11.22 2.51 -12.07
C THR A 509 -10.42 3.69 -11.53
N PHE A 510 -9.27 3.46 -10.93
CA PHE A 510 -8.45 4.55 -10.39
C PHE A 510 -7.90 5.44 -11.51
N GLU A 511 -7.48 4.87 -12.62
CA GLU A 511 -7.00 5.61 -13.78
C GLU A 511 -8.08 6.51 -14.40
N SER A 512 -9.33 6.03 -14.47
CA SER A 512 -10.45 6.80 -15.02
C SER A 512 -10.74 8.10 -14.23
N TYR A 513 -10.34 8.18 -12.94
CA TYR A 513 -10.41 9.42 -12.18
C TYR A 513 -9.41 10.47 -12.69
N ILE A 514 -8.15 10.08 -12.92
CA ILE A 514 -7.12 10.98 -13.46
C ILE A 514 -7.46 11.41 -14.89
N ARG A 515 -8.07 10.52 -15.68
CA ARG A 515 -8.57 10.83 -17.03
C ARG A 515 -9.75 11.81 -17.04
N GLY A 516 -10.41 12.03 -15.91
CA GLY A 516 -11.63 12.85 -15.86
C GLY A 516 -12.83 12.15 -16.51
N GLU A 517 -12.89 10.83 -16.44
CA GLU A 517 -14.04 10.02 -16.87
C GLU A 517 -15.02 9.76 -15.73
N ARG A 518 -14.53 9.78 -14.48
CA ARG A 518 -15.33 9.64 -13.26
C ARG A 518 -14.75 10.49 -12.12
N PRO A 519 -15.54 10.82 -11.09
CA PRO A 519 -14.99 11.44 -9.88
C PRO A 519 -14.31 10.41 -8.96
N ASN A 520 -13.58 10.92 -7.96
CA ASN A 520 -13.09 10.12 -6.83
C ASN A 520 -14.25 9.68 -5.90
N MET A 521 -13.92 9.02 -4.79
CA MET A 521 -14.92 8.57 -3.80
C MET A 521 -15.74 9.70 -3.16
N TYR A 522 -15.26 10.95 -3.23
CA TYR A 522 -15.94 12.14 -2.72
C TYR A 522 -16.84 12.82 -3.75
N GLY A 523 -16.93 12.31 -4.99
CA GLY A 523 -17.64 12.99 -6.06
C GLY A 523 -16.85 14.15 -6.68
N GLU A 524 -15.56 14.26 -6.36
CA GLU A 524 -14.69 15.36 -6.79
C GLU A 524 -14.00 15.05 -8.12
N TRP A 525 -13.75 16.09 -8.90
CA TRP A 525 -13.06 16.04 -10.19
C TRP A 525 -11.78 16.85 -10.15
N ILE A 526 -10.73 16.37 -10.82
CA ILE A 526 -9.48 17.13 -10.93
C ILE A 526 -9.69 18.27 -11.92
N HIS A 527 -9.61 19.49 -11.41
CA HIS A 527 -9.37 20.67 -12.23
C HIS A 527 -7.86 20.75 -12.52
N TRP A 528 -7.49 20.57 -13.78
CA TRP A 528 -6.11 20.47 -14.23
C TRP A 528 -5.42 21.81 -14.45
#